data_AF-A0A1U9JSI8-F1
#
_entry.id   AF-A0A1U9JSI8-F1
#
_cell.length_a   1.000
_cell.length_b   1.000
_cell.length_c   1.000
_cell.angle_alpha   90.00
_cell.angle_beta   90.00
_cell.angle_gamma   90.00
#
_symmetry.space_group_name_H-M   'P 1'
#
loop_
_entity.id
_entity.type
_entity.pdbx_description
1 polymer ?
#
loop_
_entity_poly.entity_id
_entity_poly.type
_entity_poly.pdbx_seq_one_letter_code
_entity_poly.pdbx_strand_id
1 'polypeptide(L)'
;MEAEISPSGDVLVEGHLVGRLEGFRFSADTAAENNVDAKAGREAAQKALAPEYEARATRFAAAPNGDLAIATDGTVRWIGQPVASLAAGEDLLRPRAVLLADEQLAGAARDKVAERIERFVAFPFETVLKPLFDLGKAETLSNIVRGIAFRLVENLGILARRDVAEEIKSLDQEARAALRQLGVRFGAYHIFIPLLLKPAPAQAITLLWALKNDARGEAGYGDVVQALAAGRTSVVVDPAFNSEFYRLAGYRVLAQRAVRVDILERLADLIRPALSWKPESGEPRPDGAYDGRHFIITPAMLSIMGATMQDMEEVLKRLGYRSQLSDSIAVTEKPAADTPDTTAAKGKKAVPAAEPVGALFAHRIDPETLPAAEPIGASFAHLSDPKTLPVAEPVGFAGTAESTDTDTVPDKPVLLWCYQARQNASHTRKPRRSAHNRNAKAPQGKRNLQDTRAENQGRHRPNKKHHSNRPFERKHTNKRPEKPIDPDSPFGKLASLLEKMKK
;
A
#
# COMPACT_ATOMS: atom_id res chain seq x y z
N MET A 1 30.40 48.83 -10.23
CA MET A 1 30.49 47.58 -9.46
C MET A 1 30.13 46.45 -10.40
N GLU A 2 31.15 45.78 -10.95
CA GLU A 2 30.98 44.53 -11.68
C GLU A 2 30.92 43.41 -10.65
N ALA A 3 29.92 42.53 -10.78
CA ALA A 3 29.81 41.33 -9.97
C ALA A 3 30.16 40.13 -10.85
N GLU A 4 31.08 39.30 -10.38
CA GLU A 4 31.46 38.04 -11.03
C GLU A 4 30.78 36.88 -10.31
N ILE A 5 30.20 35.96 -11.08
CA ILE A 5 29.53 34.78 -10.54
C ILE A 5 30.28 33.55 -11.03
N SER A 6 30.79 32.76 -10.09
CA SER A 6 31.49 31.54 -10.42
C SER A 6 30.52 30.43 -10.87
N PRO A 7 30.99 29.42 -11.63
CA PRO A 7 30.18 28.25 -11.95
C PRO A 7 29.72 27.45 -10.72
N SER A 8 30.41 27.58 -9.58
CA SER A 8 30.00 27.00 -8.28
C SER A 8 28.88 27.79 -7.60
N GLY A 9 28.50 28.96 -8.13
CA GLY A 9 27.47 29.84 -7.59
C GLY A 9 27.99 30.82 -6.55
N ASP A 10 29.30 30.98 -6.39
CA ASP A 10 29.86 32.01 -5.51
C ASP A 10 29.77 33.37 -6.22
N VAL A 11 29.30 34.40 -5.50
CA VAL A 11 29.06 35.74 -6.03
C VAL A 11 30.10 36.68 -5.44
N LEU A 12 30.97 37.22 -6.29
CA LEU A 12 32.01 38.17 -5.92
C LEU A 12 31.65 39.57 -6.44
N VAL A 13 31.84 40.59 -5.61
CA VAL A 13 31.73 41.99 -6.01
C VAL A 13 33.07 42.65 -5.71
N GLU A 14 33.72 43.22 -6.73
CA GLU A 14 35.03 43.87 -6.60
C GLU A 14 36.07 42.96 -5.90
N GLY A 15 36.08 41.67 -6.25
CA GLY A 15 37.00 40.66 -5.72
C GLY A 15 36.66 40.12 -4.32
N HIS A 16 35.60 40.62 -3.66
CA HIS A 16 35.17 40.15 -2.34
C HIS A 16 33.96 39.21 -2.47
N LEU A 17 34.00 38.08 -1.76
CA LEU A 17 32.88 37.15 -1.68
C LEU A 17 31.71 37.82 -0.92
N VAL A 18 30.59 38.04 -1.61
CA VAL A 18 29.39 38.64 -1.03
C VAL A 18 28.38 37.57 -0.60
N GLY A 19 28.38 36.41 -1.26
CA GLY A 19 27.50 35.30 -0.92
C GLY A 19 27.53 34.17 -1.94
N ARG A 20 26.53 33.29 -1.84
CA ARG A 20 26.35 32.12 -2.71
C ARG A 20 24.93 32.03 -3.24
N LEU A 21 24.82 31.59 -4.49
CA LEU A 21 23.59 31.36 -5.23
C LEU A 21 23.21 29.88 -5.20
N GLU A 22 22.27 29.53 -4.32
CA GLU A 22 21.73 28.18 -4.15
C GLU A 22 20.42 28.04 -4.93
N GLY A 23 20.49 27.32 -6.07
CA GLY A 23 19.35 27.21 -6.98
C GLY A 23 18.96 28.59 -7.53
N PHE A 24 17.83 29.11 -7.07
CA PHE A 24 17.28 30.43 -7.42
C PHE A 24 17.24 31.41 -6.23
N ARG A 25 17.98 31.13 -5.15
CA ARG A 25 18.08 32.00 -3.97
C ARG A 25 19.51 32.42 -3.69
N PHE A 26 19.70 33.69 -3.37
CA PHE A 26 20.96 34.25 -2.94
C PHE A 26 21.06 34.25 -1.41
N SER A 27 22.07 33.57 -0.89
CA SER A 27 22.43 33.56 0.52
C SER A 27 23.69 34.40 0.72
N ALA A 28 23.57 35.52 1.43
CA ALA A 28 24.72 36.36 1.75
C ALA A 28 25.65 35.66 2.75
N ASP A 29 26.95 35.86 2.62
CA ASP A 29 27.90 35.35 3.62
C ASP A 29 27.82 36.19 4.90
N THR A 30 27.75 35.51 6.04
CA THR A 30 27.66 36.13 7.38
C THR A 30 29.02 36.70 7.82
N ALA A 31 30.14 36.22 7.25
CA ALA A 31 31.46 36.76 7.52
C ALA A 31 31.63 38.22 7.05
N ALA A 32 30.80 38.68 6.09
CA ALA A 32 30.81 40.04 5.57
C ALA A 32 29.95 41.03 6.39
N GLU A 33 29.17 40.59 7.38
CA GLU A 33 28.15 41.42 8.05
C GLU A 33 28.69 42.61 8.86
N ASN A 34 29.98 42.60 9.21
CA ASN A 34 30.58 43.63 10.05
C ASN A 34 31.09 44.87 9.28
N ASN A 35 30.90 44.94 7.95
CA ASN A 35 31.41 46.04 7.13
C ASN A 35 30.28 46.85 6.49
N VAL A 36 30.37 48.19 6.55
CA VAL A 36 29.39 49.11 5.94
C VAL A 36 29.29 48.90 4.42
N ASP A 37 30.38 48.45 3.79
CA ASP A 37 30.46 48.08 2.37
C ASP A 37 29.65 46.83 2.02
N ALA A 38 29.30 45.98 2.99
CA ALA A 38 28.55 44.75 2.72
C ALA A 38 27.09 45.01 2.34
N LYS A 39 26.49 46.11 2.82
CA LYS A 39 25.13 46.49 2.42
C LYS A 39 25.10 47.01 0.98
N ALA A 40 26.05 47.86 0.62
CA ALA A 40 26.20 48.35 -0.75
C ALA A 40 26.56 47.21 -1.73
N GLY A 41 27.44 46.29 -1.30
CA GLY A 41 27.79 45.09 -2.05
C GLY A 41 26.60 44.14 -2.29
N ARG A 42 25.70 43.98 -1.30
CA ARG A 42 24.46 43.19 -1.46
C ARG A 42 23.50 43.77 -2.48
N GLU A 43 23.27 45.08 -2.46
CA GLU A 43 22.39 45.75 -3.44
C GLU A 43 22.99 45.71 -4.86
N ALA A 44 24.31 45.87 -4.97
CA ALA A 44 25.03 45.73 -6.23
C ALA A 44 24.97 44.29 -6.78
N ALA A 45 25.19 43.29 -5.92
CA ALA A 45 25.05 41.88 -6.27
C ALA A 45 23.63 41.55 -6.74
N GLN A 46 22.59 41.98 -6.02
CA GLN A 46 21.20 41.74 -6.42
C GLN A 46 20.84 42.29 -7.80
N LYS A 47 21.34 43.47 -8.16
CA LYS A 47 21.13 44.03 -9.51
C LYS A 47 21.85 43.23 -10.59
N ALA A 48 23.05 42.72 -10.28
CA ALA A 48 23.84 41.93 -11.23
C ALA A 48 23.34 40.48 -11.38
N LEU A 49 22.53 39.97 -10.44
CA LEU A 49 22.01 38.60 -10.47
C LEU A 49 20.88 38.35 -11.48
N ALA A 50 20.17 39.39 -11.92
CA ALA A 50 19.04 39.25 -12.84
C ALA A 50 19.38 38.49 -14.15
N PRO A 51 20.42 38.86 -14.93
CA PRO A 51 20.79 38.11 -16.14
C PRO A 51 21.23 36.67 -15.84
N GLU A 52 21.88 36.43 -14.70
CA GLU A 52 22.26 35.06 -14.28
C GLU A 52 21.03 34.21 -13.96
N TYR A 53 20.01 34.79 -13.31
CA TYR A 53 18.76 34.08 -13.05
C TYR A 53 18.05 33.67 -14.34
N GLU A 54 18.07 34.50 -15.38
CA GLU A 54 17.51 34.15 -16.69
C GLU A 54 18.30 33.03 -17.39
N ALA A 55 19.63 33.10 -17.36
CA ALA A 55 20.51 32.06 -17.91
C ALA A 55 20.29 30.72 -17.18
N ARG A 56 20.24 30.74 -15.84
CA ARG A 56 19.93 29.57 -15.01
C ARG A 56 18.53 29.03 -15.25
N ALA A 57 17.52 29.89 -15.37
CA ALA A 57 16.15 29.48 -15.69
C ALA A 57 16.08 28.74 -17.03
N THR A 58 16.82 29.22 -18.03
CA THR A 58 16.91 28.57 -19.35
C THR A 58 17.61 27.21 -19.25
N ARG A 59 18.73 27.12 -18.51
CA ARG A 59 19.42 25.85 -18.26
C ARG A 59 18.55 24.86 -17.49
N PHE A 60 17.85 25.33 -16.46
CA PHE A 60 16.94 24.52 -15.64
C PHE A 60 15.77 23.99 -16.47
N ALA A 61 15.16 24.83 -17.31
CA ALA A 61 14.07 24.43 -18.20
C ALA A 61 14.50 23.31 -19.18
N ALA A 62 15.77 23.31 -19.61
CA ALA A 62 16.35 22.28 -20.47
C ALA A 62 16.90 21.05 -19.71
N ALA A 63 16.94 21.08 -18.36
CA ALA A 63 17.57 20.03 -17.58
C ALA A 63 16.79 18.70 -17.68
N PRO A 64 17.47 17.55 -17.84
CA PRO A 64 16.84 16.23 -17.84
C PRO A 64 16.29 15.88 -16.45
N ASN A 65 15.35 14.94 -16.36
CA ASN A 65 14.78 14.51 -15.07
C ASN A 65 15.83 13.92 -14.11
N GLY A 66 16.95 13.38 -14.63
CA GLY A 66 18.03 12.85 -13.79
C GLY A 66 18.77 13.89 -12.95
N ASP A 67 18.69 15.17 -13.32
CA ASP A 67 19.31 16.27 -12.58
C ASP A 67 18.43 16.75 -11.42
N LEU A 68 17.17 16.30 -11.36
CA LEU A 68 16.22 16.68 -10.32
C LEU A 68 15.91 15.50 -9.41
N ALA A 69 15.72 15.80 -8.13
CA ALA A 69 15.34 14.83 -7.12
C ALA A 69 14.30 15.42 -6.16
N ILE A 70 13.41 14.57 -5.66
CA ILE A 70 12.49 14.90 -4.56
C ILE A 70 13.05 14.23 -3.30
N ALA A 71 13.37 15.03 -2.30
CA ALA A 71 13.83 14.55 -1.01
C ALA A 71 12.64 14.10 -0.12
N THR A 72 12.92 13.30 0.90
CA THR A 72 11.90 12.73 1.80
C THR A 72 11.13 13.79 2.59
N ASP A 73 11.71 14.98 2.80
CA ASP A 73 11.08 16.14 3.44
C ASP A 73 10.10 16.90 2.50
N GLY A 74 10.08 16.53 1.21
CA GLY A 74 9.32 17.21 0.17
C GLY A 74 10.09 18.32 -0.53
N THR A 75 11.39 18.48 -0.30
CA THR A 75 12.21 19.47 -1.01
C THR A 75 12.58 18.95 -2.41
N VAL A 76 12.34 19.75 -3.44
CA VAL A 76 12.79 19.49 -4.81
C VAL A 76 14.17 20.11 -4.99
N ARG A 77 15.14 19.30 -5.43
CA ARG A 77 16.52 19.71 -5.65
C ARG A 77 16.92 19.57 -7.11
N TRP A 78 17.74 20.50 -7.59
CA TRP A 78 18.39 20.48 -8.90
C TRP A 78 19.90 20.46 -8.70
N ILE A 79 20.56 19.37 -9.13
CA ILE A 79 22.01 19.17 -8.95
C ILE A 79 22.41 19.43 -7.47
N GLY A 80 21.60 18.88 -6.55
CA GLY A 80 21.77 19.03 -5.10
C GLY A 80 21.21 20.32 -4.48
N GLN A 81 20.94 21.38 -5.26
CA GLN A 81 20.48 22.67 -4.75
C GLN A 81 18.95 22.75 -4.63
N PRO A 82 18.38 23.27 -3.53
CA PRO A 82 16.93 23.37 -3.36
C PRO A 82 16.33 24.41 -4.33
N VAL A 83 15.29 24.01 -5.07
CA VAL A 83 14.59 24.89 -6.04
C VAL A 83 13.10 25.00 -5.78
N ALA A 84 12.49 24.02 -5.10
CA ALA A 84 11.09 24.09 -4.71
C ALA A 84 10.83 23.31 -3.42
N SER A 85 9.72 23.57 -2.75
CA SER A 85 9.16 22.72 -1.71
C SER A 85 7.79 22.22 -2.15
N LEU A 86 7.50 20.94 -1.92
CA LEU A 86 6.17 20.40 -2.09
C LEU A 86 5.24 20.90 -0.98
N ALA A 87 3.99 21.13 -1.36
CA ALA A 87 2.87 21.47 -0.50
C ALA A 87 1.65 20.63 -0.89
N ALA A 88 0.66 20.57 0.00
CA ALA A 88 -0.62 19.93 -0.29
C ALA A 88 -1.27 20.56 -1.55
N GLY A 89 -1.67 19.71 -2.49
CA GLY A 89 -2.50 20.10 -3.63
C GLY A 89 -4.00 19.89 -3.34
N GLU A 90 -4.84 20.26 -4.30
CA GLU A 90 -6.29 20.01 -4.23
C GLU A 90 -6.61 18.51 -4.26
N ASP A 91 -5.93 17.77 -5.15
CA ASP A 91 -5.96 16.32 -5.21
C ASP A 91 -4.79 15.74 -4.41
N LEU A 92 -5.06 14.73 -3.58
CA LEU A 92 -4.06 14.06 -2.76
C LEU A 92 -2.93 13.46 -3.61
N LEU A 93 -3.24 12.94 -4.81
CA LEU A 93 -2.23 12.34 -5.68
C LEU A 93 -1.39 13.36 -6.45
N ARG A 94 -1.75 14.65 -6.39
CA ARG A 94 -1.12 15.73 -7.16
C ARG A 94 -0.69 16.85 -6.22
N PRO A 95 0.51 16.77 -5.65
CA PRO A 95 1.01 17.82 -4.78
C PRO A 95 1.31 19.10 -5.57
N ARG A 96 1.24 20.24 -4.90
CA ARG A 96 1.65 21.53 -5.47
C ARG A 96 3.12 21.76 -5.21
N ALA A 97 3.84 22.31 -6.17
CA ALA A 97 5.21 22.79 -5.95
C ALA A 97 5.22 24.29 -5.66
N VAL A 98 5.89 24.68 -4.58
CA VAL A 98 6.13 26.08 -4.20
C VAL A 98 7.57 26.42 -4.56
N LEU A 99 7.74 27.32 -5.52
CA LEU A 99 9.05 27.76 -6.01
C LEU A 99 9.84 28.45 -4.89
N LEU A 100 11.08 28.02 -4.68
CA LEU A 100 12.04 28.66 -3.79
C LEU A 100 12.96 29.56 -4.64
N ALA A 101 12.54 30.81 -4.83
CA ALA A 101 13.29 31.78 -5.62
C ALA A 101 13.18 33.18 -5.03
N ASP A 102 14.21 34.00 -5.26
CA ASP A 102 14.21 35.42 -4.91
C ASP A 102 13.39 36.25 -5.91
N GLU A 103 13.12 37.51 -5.57
CA GLU A 103 12.28 38.44 -6.34
C GLU A 103 12.83 38.72 -7.74
N GLN A 104 14.16 38.66 -7.92
CA GLN A 104 14.83 38.90 -9.18
C GLN A 104 14.48 37.86 -10.26
N LEU A 105 14.01 36.66 -9.88
CA LEU A 105 13.45 35.70 -10.82
C LEU A 105 11.97 36.05 -11.09
N ALA A 106 11.74 36.83 -12.14
CA ALA A 106 10.43 37.35 -12.51
C ALA A 106 10.04 37.06 -13.97
N GLY A 107 8.77 37.29 -14.28
CA GLY A 107 8.21 37.16 -15.63
C GLY A 107 8.43 35.79 -16.27
N ALA A 108 8.76 35.79 -17.56
CA ALA A 108 8.86 34.56 -18.36
C ALA A 108 9.94 33.58 -17.87
N ALA A 109 10.98 34.05 -17.19
CA ALA A 109 12.01 33.18 -16.61
C ALA A 109 11.42 32.36 -15.44
N ARG A 110 10.63 33.02 -14.58
CA ARG A 110 9.94 32.37 -13.46
C ARG A 110 8.94 31.32 -13.94
N ASP A 111 8.17 31.65 -14.97
CA ASP A 111 7.14 30.75 -15.52
C ASP A 111 7.77 29.47 -16.11
N LYS A 112 8.87 29.61 -16.87
CA LYS A 112 9.64 28.46 -17.38
C LYS A 112 10.11 27.52 -16.27
N VAL A 113 10.58 28.08 -15.16
CA VAL A 113 11.05 27.31 -14.00
C VAL A 113 9.88 26.62 -13.32
N ALA A 114 8.77 27.33 -13.10
CA ALA A 114 7.56 26.77 -12.49
C ALA A 114 7.00 25.60 -13.32
N GLU A 115 6.80 25.78 -14.63
CA GLU A 115 6.32 24.73 -15.53
C GLU A 115 7.23 23.50 -15.55
N ARG A 116 8.55 23.73 -15.53
CA ARG A 116 9.53 22.63 -15.50
C ARG A 116 9.47 21.84 -14.19
N ILE A 117 9.32 22.52 -13.05
CA ILE A 117 9.15 21.89 -11.74
C ILE A 117 7.84 21.11 -11.70
N GLU A 118 6.72 21.70 -12.13
CA GLU A 118 5.42 21.03 -12.14
C GLU A 118 5.45 19.76 -12.99
N ARG A 119 6.04 19.83 -14.19
CA ARG A 119 6.25 18.66 -15.06
C ARG A 119 7.13 17.60 -14.41
N PHE A 120 8.21 18.03 -13.75
CA PHE A 120 9.09 17.10 -13.02
C PHE A 120 8.34 16.45 -11.86
N VAL A 121 7.63 17.20 -11.04
CA VAL A 121 6.93 16.69 -9.85
C VAL A 121 5.84 15.71 -10.26
N ALA A 122 5.05 16.00 -11.30
CA ALA A 122 4.02 15.09 -11.77
C ALA A 122 4.59 13.72 -12.20
N PHE A 123 5.76 13.70 -12.86
CA PHE A 123 6.29 12.48 -13.49
C PHE A 123 6.58 11.32 -12.50
N PRO A 124 7.34 11.48 -11.38
CA PRO A 124 7.56 10.43 -10.40
C PRO A 124 6.27 9.95 -9.75
N PHE A 125 5.36 10.85 -9.36
CA PHE A 125 4.10 10.45 -8.71
C PHE A 125 3.20 9.67 -9.68
N GLU A 126 3.03 10.14 -10.93
CA GLU A 126 2.24 9.43 -11.94
C GLU A 126 2.87 8.09 -12.35
N THR A 127 4.21 7.99 -12.34
CA THR A 127 4.92 6.75 -12.65
C THR A 127 4.79 5.72 -11.52
N VAL A 128 5.06 6.14 -10.29
CA VAL A 128 5.12 5.26 -9.11
C VAL A 128 3.73 4.88 -8.62
N LEU A 129 2.77 5.81 -8.70
CA LEU A 129 1.37 5.62 -8.27
C LEU A 129 0.44 5.35 -9.46
N LYS A 130 0.98 4.94 -10.61
CA LYS A 130 0.22 4.65 -11.84
C LYS A 130 -1.06 3.84 -11.60
N PRO A 131 -1.09 2.76 -10.77
CA PRO A 131 -2.32 2.01 -10.53
C PRO A 131 -3.45 2.84 -9.92
N LEU A 132 -3.15 3.84 -9.07
CA LEU A 132 -4.15 4.71 -8.48
C LEU A 132 -4.71 5.69 -9.53
N PHE A 133 -3.84 6.25 -10.38
CA PHE A 133 -4.27 7.11 -11.49
C PHE A 133 -5.11 6.34 -12.52
N ASP A 134 -4.72 5.11 -12.86
CA ASP A 134 -5.47 4.26 -13.78
C ASP A 134 -6.85 3.93 -13.21
N LEU A 135 -6.94 3.60 -11.91
CA LEU A 135 -8.22 3.34 -11.22
C LEU A 135 -9.12 4.58 -11.20
N GLY A 136 -8.55 5.76 -10.95
CA GLY A 136 -9.31 7.02 -10.95
C GLY A 136 -9.84 7.41 -12.33
N LYS A 137 -9.13 7.05 -13.40
CA LYS A 137 -9.50 7.34 -14.80
C LYS A 137 -10.37 6.26 -15.46
N ALA A 138 -10.67 5.16 -14.76
CA ALA A 138 -11.37 4.02 -15.33
C ALA A 138 -12.90 4.28 -15.46
N GLU A 139 -13.27 5.18 -16.37
CA GLU A 139 -14.65 5.58 -16.63
C GLU A 139 -15.49 4.49 -17.31
N THR A 140 -14.85 3.55 -18.00
CA THR A 140 -15.50 2.44 -18.71
C THR A 140 -16.05 1.35 -17.77
N LEU A 141 -15.73 1.41 -16.47
CA LEU A 141 -16.19 0.46 -15.48
C LEU A 141 -17.69 0.65 -15.17
N SER A 142 -18.37 -0.43 -14.77
CA SER A 142 -19.73 -0.34 -14.26
C SER A 142 -19.78 0.47 -12.96
N ASN A 143 -20.94 1.07 -12.64
CA ASN A 143 -21.08 1.99 -11.51
C ASN A 143 -20.65 1.39 -10.16
N ILE A 144 -20.94 0.10 -9.92
CA ILE A 144 -20.55 -0.60 -8.68
C ILE A 144 -19.03 -0.75 -8.60
N VAL A 145 -18.39 -1.12 -9.71
CA VAL A 145 -16.94 -1.31 -9.79
C VAL A 145 -16.22 0.03 -9.62
N ARG A 146 -16.76 1.08 -10.23
CA ARG A 146 -16.24 2.44 -10.07
C ARG A 146 -16.31 2.90 -8.60
N GLY A 147 -17.38 2.57 -7.88
CA GLY A 147 -17.49 2.85 -6.44
C GLY A 147 -16.37 2.19 -5.62
N ILE A 148 -16.04 0.93 -5.91
CA ILE A 148 -14.93 0.23 -5.25
C ILE A 148 -13.57 0.82 -5.66
N ALA A 149 -13.40 1.18 -6.93
CA ALA A 149 -12.18 1.84 -7.41
C ALA A 149 -11.94 3.19 -6.70
N PHE A 150 -12.98 4.01 -6.53
CA PHE A 150 -12.90 5.25 -5.76
C PHE A 150 -12.50 4.99 -4.31
N ARG A 151 -13.15 4.04 -3.62
CA ARG A 151 -12.78 3.69 -2.24
C ARG A 151 -11.33 3.20 -2.13
N LEU A 152 -10.84 2.45 -3.13
CA LEU A 152 -9.44 2.05 -3.19
C LEU A 152 -8.51 3.26 -3.35
N VAL A 153 -8.82 4.20 -4.25
CA VAL A 153 -8.03 5.43 -4.44
C VAL A 153 -8.02 6.28 -3.17
N GLU A 154 -9.17 6.48 -2.53
CA GLU A 154 -9.30 7.22 -1.27
C GLU A 154 -8.47 6.59 -0.14
N ASN A 155 -8.40 5.25 -0.09
CA ASN A 155 -7.62 4.52 0.90
C ASN A 155 -6.19 4.19 0.42
N LEU A 156 -5.72 4.86 -0.64
CA LEU A 156 -4.35 4.75 -1.16
C LEU A 156 -3.96 3.31 -1.53
N GLY A 157 -4.96 2.56 -2.04
CA GLY A 157 -4.81 1.23 -2.62
C GLY A 157 -4.90 0.07 -1.63
N ILE A 158 -5.29 0.30 -0.37
CA ILE A 158 -5.51 -0.76 0.63
C ILE A 158 -6.87 -0.57 1.29
N LEU A 159 -7.73 -1.57 1.18
CA LEU A 159 -9.08 -1.53 1.74
C LEU A 159 -9.34 -2.80 2.54
N ALA A 160 -9.83 -2.67 3.77
CA ALA A 160 -10.18 -3.84 4.56
C ALA A 160 -11.43 -4.50 3.96
N ARG A 161 -11.34 -5.79 3.64
CA ARG A 161 -12.40 -6.55 2.96
C ARG A 161 -13.73 -6.52 3.73
N ARG A 162 -13.66 -6.47 5.05
CA ARG A 162 -14.83 -6.41 5.93
C ARG A 162 -15.69 -5.15 5.73
N ASP A 163 -15.09 -4.03 5.32
CA ASP A 163 -15.78 -2.73 5.20
C ASP A 163 -16.53 -2.60 3.86
N VAL A 164 -16.34 -3.58 2.96
CA VAL A 164 -16.88 -3.64 1.60
C VAL A 164 -17.46 -5.01 1.25
N ALA A 165 -17.78 -5.82 2.27
CA ALA A 165 -18.09 -7.24 2.08
C ALA A 165 -19.33 -7.46 1.20
N GLU A 166 -20.37 -6.64 1.35
CA GLU A 166 -21.60 -6.75 0.56
C GLU A 166 -21.38 -6.30 -0.90
N GLU A 167 -20.62 -5.22 -1.12
CA GLU A 167 -20.25 -4.77 -2.46
C GLU A 167 -19.47 -5.85 -3.21
N ILE A 168 -18.47 -6.48 -2.57
CA ILE A 168 -17.68 -7.57 -3.17
C ILE A 168 -18.54 -8.78 -3.52
N LYS A 169 -19.51 -9.13 -2.66
CA LYS A 169 -20.43 -10.24 -2.92
C LYS A 169 -21.30 -9.97 -4.15
N SER A 170 -21.71 -8.72 -4.34
CA SER A 170 -22.51 -8.28 -5.49
C SER A 170 -21.73 -8.22 -6.81
N LEU A 171 -20.39 -8.19 -6.76
CA LEU A 171 -19.56 -8.19 -7.96
C LEU A 171 -19.64 -9.52 -8.70
N ASP A 172 -19.91 -9.43 -10.00
CA ASP A 172 -19.79 -10.53 -10.95
C ASP A 172 -18.31 -10.83 -11.28
N GLN A 173 -18.06 -11.88 -12.05
CA GLN A 173 -16.72 -12.37 -12.36
C GLN A 173 -15.94 -11.42 -13.28
N GLU A 174 -16.67 -10.69 -14.12
CA GLU A 174 -16.31 -9.77 -15.19
C GLU A 174 -15.81 -8.47 -14.55
N ALA A 175 -16.57 -7.94 -13.58
CA ALA A 175 -16.16 -6.84 -12.72
C ALA A 175 -14.87 -7.16 -11.95
N ARG A 176 -14.80 -8.36 -11.36
CA ARG A 176 -13.59 -8.79 -10.63
C ARG A 176 -12.41 -8.94 -11.58
N ALA A 177 -12.62 -9.42 -12.81
CA ALA A 177 -11.57 -9.51 -13.82
C ALA A 177 -11.06 -8.13 -14.22
N ALA A 178 -11.96 -7.16 -14.43
CA ALA A 178 -11.60 -5.78 -14.75
C ALA A 178 -10.72 -5.14 -13.64
N LEU A 179 -11.10 -5.31 -12.36
CA LEU A 179 -10.29 -4.82 -11.24
C LEU A 179 -8.92 -5.51 -11.16
N ARG A 180 -8.85 -6.82 -11.44
CA ARG A 180 -7.58 -7.56 -11.49
C ARG A 180 -6.66 -7.07 -12.61
N GLN A 181 -7.22 -6.70 -13.78
CA GLN A 181 -6.45 -6.11 -14.87
C GLN A 181 -5.84 -4.76 -14.47
N LEU A 182 -6.53 -3.99 -13.61
CA LEU A 182 -6.02 -2.75 -13.00
C LEU A 182 -5.08 -2.99 -11.80
N GLY A 183 -4.65 -4.24 -11.57
CA GLY A 183 -3.66 -4.59 -10.54
C GLY A 183 -4.24 -4.84 -9.14
N VAL A 184 -5.56 -4.84 -8.97
CA VAL A 184 -6.22 -5.10 -7.68
C VAL A 184 -6.21 -6.60 -7.35
N ARG A 185 -5.88 -6.93 -6.11
CA ARG A 185 -5.95 -8.29 -5.56
C ARG A 185 -7.02 -8.39 -4.48
N PHE A 186 -7.74 -9.51 -4.51
CA PHE A 186 -8.79 -9.85 -3.54
C PHE A 186 -8.24 -10.87 -2.55
N GLY A 187 -7.82 -10.40 -1.38
CA GLY A 187 -7.36 -11.24 -0.28
C GLY A 187 -8.50 -11.74 0.62
N ALA A 188 -8.13 -12.54 1.61
CA ALA A 188 -9.00 -12.93 2.71
C ALA A 188 -9.33 -11.73 3.63
N TYR A 189 -8.34 -10.87 3.92
CA TYR A 189 -8.53 -9.76 4.86
C TYR A 189 -8.60 -8.39 4.18
N HIS A 190 -7.90 -8.19 3.07
CA HIS A 190 -7.84 -6.92 2.35
C HIS A 190 -8.10 -7.08 0.85
N ILE A 191 -8.64 -6.02 0.26
CA ILE A 191 -8.50 -5.74 -1.17
C ILE A 191 -7.38 -4.72 -1.30
N PHE A 192 -6.36 -5.01 -2.10
CA PHE A 192 -5.19 -4.16 -2.17
C PHE A 192 -4.48 -4.23 -3.53
N ILE A 193 -3.58 -3.28 -3.78
CA ILE A 193 -2.73 -3.25 -4.97
C ILE A 193 -1.30 -3.61 -4.56
N PRO A 194 -0.79 -4.81 -4.88
CA PRO A 194 0.52 -5.26 -4.41
C PRO A 194 1.68 -4.35 -4.83
N LEU A 195 1.57 -3.69 -5.99
CA LEU A 195 2.61 -2.79 -6.48
C LEU A 195 2.84 -1.61 -5.54
N LEU A 196 1.80 -1.15 -4.83
CA LEU A 196 1.87 -0.01 -3.91
C LEU A 196 2.49 -0.37 -2.55
N LEU A 197 2.67 -1.66 -2.24
CA LEU A 197 3.36 -2.12 -1.03
C LEU A 197 4.89 -2.10 -1.16
N LYS A 198 5.42 -1.67 -2.31
CA LYS A 198 6.86 -1.48 -2.52
C LYS A 198 7.35 -0.18 -1.86
N PRO A 199 8.65 -0.07 -1.52
CA PRO A 199 9.18 1.10 -0.82
C PRO A 199 8.92 2.43 -1.53
N ALA A 200 9.17 2.53 -2.84
CA ALA A 200 9.01 3.80 -3.57
C ALA A 200 7.54 4.31 -3.57
N PRO A 201 6.51 3.51 -3.91
CA PRO A 201 5.11 3.92 -3.75
C PRO A 201 4.72 4.23 -2.30
N ALA A 202 5.14 3.42 -1.34
CA ALA A 202 4.86 3.66 0.07
C ALA A 202 5.45 5.00 0.56
N GLN A 203 6.67 5.33 0.13
CA GLN A 203 7.31 6.62 0.42
C GLN A 203 6.52 7.77 -0.19
N ALA A 204 6.12 7.66 -1.46
CA ALA A 204 5.33 8.69 -2.14
C ALA A 204 3.97 8.89 -1.46
N ILE A 205 3.23 7.81 -1.18
CA ILE A 205 1.95 7.83 -0.48
C ILE A 205 2.09 8.49 0.91
N THR A 206 3.13 8.12 1.65
CA THR A 206 3.40 8.66 2.99
C THR A 206 3.72 10.16 2.94
N LEU A 207 4.54 10.59 1.99
CA LEU A 207 4.86 12.02 1.77
C LEU A 207 3.60 12.81 1.40
N LEU A 208 2.80 12.34 0.45
CA LEU A 208 1.57 13.03 0.02
C LEU A 208 0.55 13.15 1.16
N TRP A 209 0.35 12.06 1.90
CA TRP A 209 -0.51 12.08 3.07
C TRP A 209 0.02 13.03 4.15
N ALA A 210 1.33 13.01 4.43
CA ALA A 210 1.94 13.90 5.42
C ALA A 210 1.87 15.38 4.99
N LEU A 211 2.00 15.70 3.71
CA LEU A 211 1.79 17.05 3.19
C LEU A 211 0.36 17.53 3.41
N LYS A 212 -0.63 16.66 3.16
CA LYS A 212 -2.06 17.01 3.34
C LYS A 212 -2.47 17.19 4.79
N ASN A 213 -1.89 16.42 5.70
CA ASN A 213 -2.25 16.40 7.12
C ASN A 213 -1.26 17.16 8.02
N ASP A 214 -0.27 17.85 7.43
CA ASP A 214 0.84 18.51 8.13
C ASP A 214 1.62 17.60 9.11
N ALA A 215 1.75 16.32 8.76
CA ALA A 215 2.30 15.28 9.63
C ALA A 215 3.79 14.98 9.39
N ARG A 216 4.51 15.84 8.65
CA ARG A 216 5.94 15.60 8.32
C ARG A 216 6.86 15.64 9.55
N GLY A 217 6.45 16.34 10.61
CA GLY A 217 7.18 16.42 11.88
C GLY A 217 6.75 15.38 12.91
N GLU A 218 5.77 14.53 12.60
CA GLU A 218 5.28 13.52 13.53
C GLU A 218 6.24 12.32 13.65
N ALA A 219 6.25 11.70 14.83
CA ALA A 219 7.06 10.53 15.08
C ALA A 219 6.65 9.35 14.18
N GLY A 220 7.65 8.69 13.60
CA GLY A 220 7.47 7.58 12.66
C GLY A 220 7.42 7.98 11.19
N TYR A 221 7.42 9.28 10.87
CA TYR A 221 7.53 9.74 9.49
C TYR A 221 8.87 9.31 8.88
N GLY A 222 8.81 8.51 7.82
CA GLY A 222 9.99 7.95 7.17
C GLY A 222 10.52 6.67 7.82
N ASP A 223 10.53 6.54 9.15
CA ASP A 223 11.06 5.37 9.87
C ASP A 223 10.38 4.06 9.45
N VAL A 224 9.05 4.07 9.36
CA VAL A 224 8.28 2.87 8.97
C VAL A 224 8.57 2.48 7.52
N VAL A 225 8.77 3.46 6.65
CA VAL A 225 9.12 3.24 5.23
C VAL A 225 10.56 2.71 5.12
N GLN A 226 11.48 3.15 5.99
CA GLN A 226 12.84 2.59 6.05
C GLN A 226 12.81 1.11 6.48
N ALA A 227 11.97 0.76 7.44
CA ALA A 227 11.80 -0.65 7.82
C ALA A 227 11.23 -1.50 6.66
N LEU A 228 10.32 -0.94 5.87
CA LEU A 228 9.85 -1.56 4.62
C LEU A 228 10.97 -1.72 3.59
N ALA A 229 11.81 -0.70 3.40
CA ALA A 229 12.96 -0.72 2.48
C ALA A 229 14.01 -1.77 2.90
N ALA A 230 14.17 -1.99 4.20
CA ALA A 230 15.00 -3.07 4.75
C ALA A 230 14.40 -4.48 4.56
N GLY A 231 13.26 -4.61 3.87
CA GLY A 231 12.63 -5.89 3.55
C GLY A 231 11.93 -6.55 4.72
N ARG A 232 11.64 -5.82 5.82
CA ARG A 232 10.96 -6.38 6.99
C ARG A 232 9.53 -6.79 6.61
N THR A 233 9.16 -8.04 6.91
CA THR A 233 7.80 -8.57 6.71
C THR A 233 6.86 -8.13 7.84
N SER A 234 7.44 -7.88 9.00
CA SER A 234 6.77 -7.44 10.20
C SER A 234 7.73 -6.65 11.10
N VAL A 235 7.16 -5.74 11.89
CA VAL A 235 7.90 -4.86 12.80
C VAL A 235 7.16 -4.74 14.12
N VAL A 236 7.89 -4.49 15.20
CA VAL A 236 7.28 -4.13 16.49
C VAL A 236 6.68 -2.73 16.35
N VAL A 237 5.48 -2.55 16.89
CA VAL A 237 4.78 -1.27 16.87
C VAL A 237 5.40 -0.38 17.94
N ASP A 238 5.87 0.79 17.53
CA ASP A 238 6.27 1.83 18.46
C ASP A 238 5.02 2.63 18.86
N PRO A 239 4.62 2.65 20.14
CA PRO A 239 3.47 3.41 20.60
C PRO A 239 3.61 4.93 20.42
N ALA A 240 4.83 5.45 20.26
CA ALA A 240 5.06 6.86 20.00
C ALA A 240 4.78 7.25 18.54
N PHE A 241 4.82 6.29 17.61
CA PHE A 241 4.60 6.56 16.20
C PHE A 241 3.12 6.73 15.89
N ASN A 242 2.81 7.63 14.95
CA ASN A 242 1.45 7.68 14.42
C ASN A 242 1.13 6.36 13.70
N SER A 243 0.06 5.69 14.14
CA SER A 243 -0.37 4.40 13.58
C SER A 243 -0.68 4.46 12.08
N GLU A 244 -1.02 5.64 11.56
CA GLU A 244 -1.27 5.83 10.13
C GLU A 244 -0.03 5.58 9.27
N PHE A 245 1.18 5.85 9.76
CA PHE A 245 2.40 5.56 8.99
C PHE A 245 2.58 4.07 8.71
N TYR A 246 2.16 3.20 9.63
CA TYR A 246 2.10 1.75 9.37
C TYR A 246 1.09 1.42 8.26
N ARG A 247 -0.11 2.00 8.30
CA ARG A 247 -1.14 1.78 7.29
C ARG A 247 -0.68 2.24 5.90
N LEU A 248 -0.10 3.44 5.81
CA LEU A 248 0.42 4.04 4.58
C LEU A 248 1.58 3.24 3.98
N ALA A 249 2.45 2.69 4.84
CA ALA A 249 3.54 1.80 4.43
C ALA A 249 3.08 0.36 4.12
N GLY A 250 1.76 0.08 4.16
CA GLY A 250 1.22 -1.23 3.80
C GLY A 250 1.28 -2.28 4.90
N TYR A 251 1.45 -1.86 6.15
CA TYR A 251 1.33 -2.70 7.33
C TYR A 251 -0.05 -2.57 7.96
N ARG A 252 -0.48 -3.65 8.62
CA ARG A 252 -1.61 -3.64 9.53
C ARG A 252 -1.12 -3.89 10.93
N VAL A 253 -1.45 -2.95 11.83
CA VAL A 253 -1.18 -3.06 13.26
C VAL A 253 -2.09 -4.14 13.88
N LEU A 254 -1.47 -5.14 14.50
CA LEU A 254 -2.08 -6.31 15.11
C LEU A 254 -1.43 -6.55 16.48
N ALA A 255 -2.01 -5.94 17.52
CA ALA A 255 -1.42 -5.90 18.87
C ALA A 255 -0.04 -5.22 18.85
N GLN A 256 1.01 -5.86 19.39
CA GLN A 256 2.35 -5.26 19.48
C GLN A 256 3.16 -5.32 18.19
N ARG A 257 2.59 -5.88 17.11
CA ARG A 257 3.27 -6.02 15.82
C ARG A 257 2.46 -5.44 14.68
N ALA A 258 3.15 -4.82 13.75
CA ALA A 258 2.61 -4.44 12.45
C ALA A 258 3.10 -5.46 11.42
N VAL A 259 2.18 -6.06 10.68
CA VAL A 259 2.49 -7.10 9.67
C VAL A 259 2.07 -6.60 8.30
N ARG A 260 2.92 -6.79 7.28
CA ARG A 260 2.59 -6.37 5.92
C ARG A 260 1.32 -7.04 5.41
N VAL A 261 0.52 -6.29 4.66
CA VAL A 261 -0.75 -6.77 4.11
C VAL A 261 -0.55 -7.99 3.22
N ASP A 262 0.46 -8.01 2.33
CA ASP A 262 0.74 -9.16 1.46
C ASP A 262 1.15 -10.42 2.23
N ILE A 263 1.79 -10.26 3.38
CA ILE A 263 2.19 -11.36 4.27
C ILE A 263 0.95 -11.94 4.97
N LEU A 264 0.02 -11.08 5.41
CA LEU A 264 -1.24 -11.52 6.01
C LEU A 264 -2.10 -12.31 5.02
N GLU A 265 -2.14 -11.90 3.76
CA GLU A 265 -2.88 -12.65 2.74
C GLU A 265 -2.22 -13.99 2.43
N ARG A 266 -0.88 -14.05 2.37
CA ARG A 266 -0.13 -15.31 2.24
C ARG A 266 -0.36 -16.25 3.43
N LEU A 267 -0.40 -15.71 4.65
CA LEU A 267 -0.76 -16.47 5.84
C LEU A 267 -2.18 -17.05 5.71
N ALA A 268 -3.15 -16.26 5.23
CA ALA A 268 -4.50 -16.75 5.00
C ALA A 268 -4.55 -17.87 3.95
N ASP A 269 -3.70 -17.80 2.91
CA ASP A 269 -3.62 -18.82 1.87
C ASP A 269 -2.98 -20.13 2.37
N LEU A 270 -2.16 -20.11 3.43
CA LEU A 270 -1.72 -21.32 4.15
C LEU A 270 -2.82 -21.90 5.05
N ILE A 271 -3.57 -21.03 5.75
CA ILE A 271 -4.60 -21.47 6.71
C ILE A 271 -5.84 -22.02 5.99
N ARG A 272 -6.21 -21.45 4.83
CA ARG A 272 -7.47 -21.80 4.15
C ARG A 272 -7.53 -23.28 3.73
N PRO A 273 -6.52 -23.88 3.07
CA PRO A 273 -6.51 -25.31 2.77
C PRO A 273 -6.63 -26.18 4.03
N ALA A 274 -5.93 -25.80 5.10
CA ALA A 274 -5.96 -26.53 6.37
C ALA A 274 -7.37 -26.54 7.01
N LEU A 275 -8.13 -25.45 6.86
CA LEU A 275 -9.50 -25.33 7.32
C LEU A 275 -10.54 -25.94 6.38
N SER A 276 -10.23 -26.16 5.10
CA SER A 276 -11.17 -26.75 4.13
C SER A 276 -10.99 -28.26 3.95
N TRP A 277 -9.84 -28.80 4.38
CA TRP A 277 -9.54 -30.22 4.30
C TRP A 277 -10.54 -31.05 5.10
N LYS A 278 -10.91 -32.22 4.60
CA LYS A 278 -11.77 -33.16 5.33
C LYS A 278 -11.04 -34.49 5.45
N PRO A 279 -10.98 -35.11 6.64
CA PRO A 279 -10.34 -36.41 6.81
C PRO A 279 -10.89 -37.48 5.85
N GLU A 280 -12.17 -37.39 5.50
CA GLU A 280 -12.87 -38.34 4.65
C GLU A 280 -12.64 -38.13 3.14
N SER A 281 -11.97 -37.05 2.70
CA SER A 281 -11.85 -36.72 1.27
C SER A 281 -10.80 -37.55 0.52
N GLY A 282 -9.91 -38.26 1.22
CA GLY A 282 -8.80 -39.00 0.62
C GLY A 282 -7.71 -38.11 0.00
N GLU A 283 -7.82 -36.78 0.15
CA GLU A 283 -6.81 -35.82 -0.29
C GLU A 283 -5.63 -35.77 0.71
N PRO A 284 -4.40 -35.52 0.24
CA PRO A 284 -3.25 -35.41 1.13
C PRO A 284 -3.48 -34.28 2.14
N ARG A 285 -3.27 -34.60 3.42
CA ARG A 285 -3.46 -33.66 4.54
C ARG A 285 -2.57 -32.43 4.38
N PRO A 286 -3.14 -31.22 4.26
CA PRO A 286 -2.36 -29.98 4.24
C PRO A 286 -1.63 -29.77 5.56
N ASP A 287 -0.47 -29.10 5.50
CA ASP A 287 0.31 -28.77 6.70
C ASP A 287 -0.54 -27.96 7.71
N GLY A 288 -0.48 -28.37 8.97
CA GLY A 288 -1.25 -27.78 10.06
C GLY A 288 -2.75 -28.12 10.07
N ALA A 289 -3.32 -28.82 9.09
CA ALA A 289 -4.72 -29.27 9.15
C ALA A 289 -4.93 -30.23 10.33
N TYR A 290 -6.10 -30.21 10.98
CA TYR A 290 -6.41 -31.13 12.09
C TYR A 290 -7.67 -31.97 11.88
N ASP A 291 -8.85 -31.35 11.83
CA ASP A 291 -10.16 -32.03 11.72
C ASP A 291 -11.08 -31.38 10.68
N GLY A 292 -10.53 -30.51 9.82
CA GLY A 292 -11.29 -29.73 8.85
C GLY A 292 -12.08 -28.55 9.42
N ARG A 293 -11.82 -28.19 10.68
CA ARG A 293 -12.34 -26.98 11.32
C ARG A 293 -11.28 -26.25 12.13
N HIS A 294 -10.28 -26.99 12.58
CA HIS A 294 -9.16 -26.50 13.35
C HIS A 294 -7.86 -26.72 12.60
N PHE A 295 -6.89 -25.84 12.87
CA PHE A 295 -5.52 -25.96 12.41
C PHE A 295 -4.54 -25.69 13.55
N ILE A 296 -3.29 -26.09 13.35
CA ILE A 296 -2.18 -25.86 14.28
C ILE A 296 -1.21 -24.88 13.60
N ILE A 297 -0.58 -24.00 14.39
CA ILE A 297 0.44 -23.09 13.88
C ILE A 297 1.64 -23.91 13.40
N THR A 298 2.01 -23.76 12.13
CA THR A 298 3.13 -24.48 11.53
C THR A 298 4.39 -23.63 11.46
N PRO A 299 5.60 -24.24 11.38
CA PRO A 299 6.85 -23.49 11.18
C PRO A 299 6.83 -22.61 9.93
N ALA A 300 6.14 -23.03 8.86
CA ALA A 300 5.98 -22.24 7.64
C ALA A 300 5.23 -20.92 7.89
N MET A 301 4.20 -20.94 8.74
CA MET A 301 3.44 -19.74 9.12
C MET A 301 4.33 -18.74 9.89
N LEU A 302 5.14 -19.23 10.85
CA LEU A 302 6.07 -18.41 11.62
C LEU A 302 7.16 -17.79 10.74
N SER A 303 7.71 -18.60 9.83
CA SER A 303 8.77 -18.19 8.89
C SER A 303 8.32 -17.08 7.95
N ILE A 304 7.13 -17.20 7.33
CA ILE A 304 6.59 -16.16 6.43
C ILE A 304 6.38 -14.83 7.18
N MET A 305 5.90 -14.88 8.41
CA MET A 305 5.68 -13.67 9.19
C MET A 305 6.98 -13.05 9.72
N GLY A 306 8.02 -13.85 9.96
CA GLY A 306 9.22 -13.41 10.66
C GLY A 306 8.92 -13.05 12.12
N ALA A 307 8.12 -13.89 12.79
CA ALA A 307 7.62 -13.62 14.13
C ALA A 307 7.69 -14.85 15.04
N THR A 308 7.66 -14.61 16.35
CA THR A 308 7.68 -15.67 17.35
C THR A 308 6.32 -16.38 17.43
N MET A 309 6.28 -17.53 18.11
CA MET A 309 5.00 -18.23 18.35
C MET A 309 4.00 -17.33 19.09
N GLN A 310 4.44 -16.62 20.13
CA GLN A 310 3.59 -15.70 20.90
C GLN A 310 3.02 -14.58 20.02
N ASP A 311 3.84 -13.99 19.16
CA ASP A 311 3.41 -12.96 18.21
C ASP A 311 2.33 -13.49 17.25
N MET A 312 2.50 -14.71 16.74
CA MET A 312 1.53 -15.35 15.86
C MET A 312 0.18 -15.56 16.55
N GLU A 313 0.18 -15.97 17.82
CA GLU A 313 -1.07 -16.12 18.56
C GLU A 313 -1.84 -14.80 18.71
N GLU A 314 -1.14 -13.71 19.04
CA GLU A 314 -1.74 -12.38 19.16
C GLU A 314 -2.30 -11.88 17.82
N VAL A 315 -1.54 -12.10 16.74
CA VAL A 315 -1.96 -11.80 15.36
C VAL A 315 -3.23 -12.58 15.01
N LEU A 316 -3.25 -13.89 15.21
CA LEU A 316 -4.42 -14.73 14.92
C LEU A 316 -5.65 -14.31 15.73
N LYS A 317 -5.48 -14.02 17.03
CA LYS A 317 -6.56 -13.47 17.88
C LYS A 317 -7.12 -12.16 17.30
N ARG A 318 -6.27 -11.24 16.84
CA ARG A 318 -6.67 -9.96 16.24
C ARG A 318 -7.28 -10.10 14.83
N LEU A 319 -6.93 -11.15 14.10
CA LEU A 319 -7.55 -11.51 12.82
C LEU A 319 -8.92 -12.18 12.96
N GLY A 320 -9.31 -12.56 14.19
CA GLY A 320 -10.63 -13.15 14.50
C GLY A 320 -10.62 -14.67 14.68
N TYR A 321 -9.44 -15.28 14.82
CA TYR A 321 -9.33 -16.69 15.19
C TYR A 321 -9.42 -16.88 16.70
N ARG A 322 -9.86 -18.06 17.13
CA ARG A 322 -9.81 -18.49 18.52
C ARG A 322 -9.01 -19.77 18.67
N SER A 323 -8.29 -19.88 19.78
CA SER A 323 -7.59 -21.09 20.18
C SER A 323 -8.43 -21.91 21.18
N GLN A 324 -8.28 -23.23 21.11
CA GLN A 324 -8.74 -24.19 22.10
C GLN A 324 -7.54 -25.03 22.52
N LEU A 325 -7.42 -25.30 23.82
CA LEU A 325 -6.42 -26.21 24.34
C LEU A 325 -6.84 -27.65 23.97
N SER A 326 -5.90 -28.45 23.50
CA SER A 326 -6.09 -29.88 23.31
C SER A 326 -4.90 -30.63 23.87
N ASP A 327 -5.19 -31.82 24.40
CA ASP A 327 -4.17 -32.72 24.93
C ASP A 327 -3.27 -33.17 23.76
N SER A 328 -1.97 -32.99 23.95
CA SER A 328 -0.88 -33.25 22.98
C SER A 328 -0.97 -34.62 22.32
N ILE A 329 -1.41 -35.64 23.07
CA ILE A 329 -1.52 -37.04 22.62
C ILE A 329 -2.52 -37.17 21.45
N ALA A 330 -3.65 -36.48 21.48
CA ALA A 330 -4.65 -36.50 20.41
C ALA A 330 -4.23 -35.69 19.16
N VAL A 331 -3.16 -34.90 19.27
CA VAL A 331 -2.66 -34.02 18.22
C VAL A 331 -1.49 -34.62 17.47
N THR A 332 -0.71 -35.52 18.08
CA THR A 332 0.33 -36.34 17.42
C THR A 332 -0.19 -37.68 16.90
N GLU A 333 -1.19 -38.31 17.53
CA GLU A 333 -1.75 -39.59 17.05
C GLU A 333 -2.58 -39.44 15.77
N LYS A 334 -3.31 -38.34 15.60
CA LYS A 334 -4.11 -38.08 14.39
C LYS A 334 -3.26 -37.83 13.12
N PRO A 335 -2.12 -37.12 13.16
CA PRO A 335 -1.20 -37.04 12.03
C PRO A 335 -0.36 -38.31 11.80
N ALA A 336 -0.20 -39.17 12.82
CA ALA A 336 0.52 -40.44 12.65
C ALA A 336 -0.34 -41.56 12.03
N ALA A 337 -1.67 -41.52 12.21
CA ALA A 337 -2.59 -42.55 11.72
C ALA A 337 -2.78 -42.60 10.18
N ASP A 338 -2.34 -41.56 9.44
CA ASP A 338 -2.45 -41.47 7.98
C ASP A 338 -1.15 -41.87 7.25
N THR A 339 -0.21 -42.54 7.93
CA THR A 339 0.97 -43.11 7.26
C THR A 339 0.58 -44.49 6.71
N PRO A 340 0.43 -44.71 5.39
CA PRO A 340 0.33 -46.07 4.88
C PRO A 340 1.67 -46.78 5.09
N ASP A 341 1.63 -47.88 5.83
CA ASP A 341 2.71 -48.86 5.97
C ASP A 341 3.30 -49.19 4.60
N THR A 342 4.51 -48.72 4.32
CA THR A 342 5.36 -49.29 3.28
C THR A 342 6.47 -50.06 3.97
N THR A 343 6.18 -51.34 4.20
CA THR A 343 7.15 -52.34 4.60
C THR A 343 8.32 -52.38 3.61
N ALA A 344 9.51 -52.42 4.17
CA ALA A 344 10.80 -52.41 3.49
C ALA A 344 10.96 -53.47 2.38
N ALA A 345 11.47 -53.05 1.22
CA ALA A 345 12.21 -53.91 0.30
C ALA A 345 13.59 -53.29 0.04
N LYS A 346 14.63 -53.94 0.57
CA LYS A 346 16.04 -53.62 0.30
C LYS A 346 16.33 -53.81 -1.20
N GLY A 347 16.83 -52.77 -1.85
CA GLY A 347 17.47 -52.84 -3.16
C GLY A 347 18.59 -51.80 -3.24
N LYS A 348 19.85 -52.23 -3.11
CA LYS A 348 21.02 -51.40 -3.38
C LYS A 348 20.97 -50.95 -4.85
N LYS A 349 20.98 -49.64 -5.10
CA LYS A 349 21.38 -49.06 -6.40
C LYS A 349 22.28 -47.85 -6.17
N ALA A 350 23.36 -47.84 -6.94
CA ALA A 350 24.46 -46.90 -6.88
C ALA A 350 24.03 -45.47 -7.23
N VAL A 351 24.64 -44.51 -6.55
CA VAL A 351 24.55 -43.07 -6.81
C VAL A 351 25.58 -42.71 -7.88
N PRO A 352 25.21 -42.18 -9.06
CA PRO A 352 26.14 -41.44 -9.89
C PRO A 352 26.29 -40.00 -9.38
N ALA A 353 27.49 -39.46 -9.50
CA ALA A 353 27.88 -38.11 -9.08
C ALA A 353 27.06 -37.03 -9.80
N ALA A 354 26.71 -35.97 -9.06
CA ALA A 354 26.00 -34.80 -9.56
C ALA A 354 26.93 -33.88 -10.36
N GLU A 355 26.56 -33.59 -11.61
CA GLU A 355 27.11 -32.48 -12.39
C GLU A 355 26.32 -31.18 -12.12
N PRO A 356 26.98 -30.01 -12.12
CA PRO A 356 26.35 -28.73 -11.83
C PRO A 356 25.52 -28.25 -13.03
N VAL A 357 24.21 -28.07 -12.84
CA VAL A 357 23.34 -27.42 -13.83
C VAL A 357 23.46 -25.91 -13.65
N GLY A 358 24.16 -25.31 -14.62
CA GLY A 358 24.36 -23.88 -14.74
C GLY A 358 23.10 -23.08 -15.08
N ALA A 359 23.21 -21.80 -14.72
CA ALA A 359 22.34 -20.67 -14.98
C ALA A 359 21.53 -20.71 -16.29
N LEU A 360 20.21 -20.61 -16.15
CA LEU A 360 19.30 -20.17 -17.20
C LEU A 360 18.44 -19.04 -16.65
N PHE A 361 18.96 -17.81 -16.66
CA PHE A 361 18.23 -16.55 -16.90
C PHE A 361 19.27 -15.41 -16.95
N ALA A 362 20.00 -15.32 -18.07
CA ALA A 362 20.73 -14.11 -18.45
C ALA A 362 20.28 -13.74 -19.87
N HIS A 363 19.44 -12.71 -19.95
CA HIS A 363 19.00 -12.15 -21.21
C HIS A 363 20.14 -11.31 -21.80
N ARG A 364 20.49 -11.67 -23.03
CA ARG A 364 21.49 -11.08 -23.93
C ARG A 364 21.22 -9.60 -24.20
N ILE A 365 22.23 -8.75 -24.02
CA ILE A 365 22.40 -7.47 -24.70
C ILE A 365 23.79 -7.55 -25.33
N ASP A 366 23.85 -7.56 -26.66
CA ASP A 366 25.11 -7.38 -27.39
C ASP A 366 25.28 -5.87 -27.66
N PRO A 367 26.46 -5.30 -27.35
CA PRO A 367 26.98 -4.20 -28.15
C PRO A 367 28.43 -4.48 -28.56
N GLU A 368 28.61 -4.81 -29.83
CA GLU A 368 29.88 -4.68 -30.52
C GLU A 368 29.91 -3.28 -31.15
N THR A 369 30.88 -2.44 -30.79
CA THR A 369 31.70 -1.54 -31.66
C THR A 369 32.46 -0.45 -30.85
N LEU A 370 33.79 -0.65 -30.71
CA LEU A 370 34.93 0.31 -30.54
C LEU A 370 35.15 1.10 -29.22
N PRO A 371 36.40 1.55 -28.90
CA PRO A 371 37.73 0.93 -29.08
C PRO A 371 38.64 1.02 -27.81
N ALA A 372 39.89 0.55 -27.98
CA ALA A 372 40.94 0.24 -27.01
C ALA A 372 41.54 1.41 -26.17
N ALA A 373 42.02 1.06 -24.97
CA ALA A 373 43.14 1.71 -24.26
C ALA A 373 43.90 0.69 -23.39
N GLU A 374 45.23 0.81 -23.38
CA GLU A 374 46.26 -0.13 -22.92
C GLU A 374 46.33 -0.40 -21.40
N PRO A 375 46.92 -1.53 -20.94
CA PRO A 375 47.46 -1.64 -19.60
C PRO A 375 48.99 -1.48 -19.57
N ILE A 376 49.46 -0.53 -18.78
CA ILE A 376 50.86 -0.43 -18.33
C ILE A 376 50.98 -1.22 -17.01
N GLY A 377 51.98 -2.11 -16.93
CA GLY A 377 52.13 -3.10 -15.87
C GLY A 377 52.98 -2.69 -14.66
N ALA A 378 53.00 -3.60 -13.68
CA ALA A 378 54.09 -3.97 -12.76
C ALA A 378 53.50 -5.02 -11.79
N SER A 379 53.76 -6.32 -11.93
CA SER A 379 54.96 -7.10 -11.61
C SER A 379 55.16 -7.47 -10.13
N PHE A 380 55.54 -8.74 -9.96
CA PHE A 380 56.06 -9.50 -8.80
C PHE A 380 55.01 -10.23 -7.93
N ALA A 381 55.12 -11.52 -7.64
CA ALA A 381 56.06 -12.57 -8.04
C ALA A 381 55.44 -13.95 -7.77
N HIS A 382 55.74 -14.91 -8.65
CA HIS A 382 55.52 -16.35 -8.45
C HIS A 382 56.53 -16.93 -7.45
N LEU A 383 56.08 -17.82 -6.58
CA LEU A 383 56.89 -18.94 -6.08
C LEU A 383 56.01 -20.19 -5.96
N SER A 384 56.56 -21.29 -6.45
CA SER A 384 55.89 -22.53 -6.81
C SER A 384 56.05 -23.61 -5.72
N ASP A 385 54.93 -24.26 -5.37
CA ASP A 385 54.74 -25.71 -5.27
C ASP A 385 55.46 -26.54 -4.15
N PRO A 386 55.09 -27.81 -3.89
CA PRO A 386 54.16 -28.17 -2.81
C PRO A 386 54.73 -29.24 -1.84
N LYS A 387 54.32 -29.24 -0.56
CA LYS A 387 54.35 -30.47 0.27
C LYS A 387 53.60 -30.35 1.60
N THR A 388 52.83 -31.40 1.88
CA THR A 388 52.41 -31.94 3.19
C THR A 388 51.45 -31.12 4.06
N LEU A 389 50.15 -31.42 3.91
CA LEU A 389 49.15 -31.29 4.98
C LEU A 389 49.13 -32.60 5.79
N PRO A 390 49.13 -32.58 7.14
CA PRO A 390 49.04 -33.79 7.94
C PRO A 390 47.59 -34.26 8.10
N VAL A 391 47.47 -35.58 8.23
CA VAL A 391 46.26 -36.39 8.45
C VAL A 391 45.68 -36.10 9.84
N ALA A 392 44.35 -36.04 9.90
CA ALA A 392 43.57 -36.01 11.15
C ALA A 392 43.61 -37.37 11.84
N GLU A 393 43.91 -37.38 13.14
CA GLU A 393 43.69 -38.53 14.02
C GLU A 393 42.69 -38.19 15.14
N PRO A 394 41.87 -39.18 15.58
CA PRO A 394 40.76 -38.99 16.49
C PRO A 394 41.21 -39.12 17.95
N VAL A 395 40.71 -38.26 18.83
CA VAL A 395 40.83 -38.47 20.27
C VAL A 395 39.48 -38.93 20.79
N GLY A 396 39.35 -40.25 20.94
CA GLY A 396 38.30 -40.86 21.74
C GLY A 396 38.69 -40.85 23.22
N PHE A 397 37.75 -40.52 24.09
CA PHE A 397 37.74 -41.01 25.47
C PHE A 397 36.39 -41.66 25.71
N ALA A 398 36.43 -42.98 25.89
CA ALA A 398 35.30 -43.80 26.27
C ALA A 398 35.07 -43.67 27.78
N GLY A 399 33.86 -43.25 28.15
CA GLY A 399 33.29 -43.42 29.47
C GLY A 399 31.93 -44.10 29.32
N THR A 400 31.91 -45.40 29.54
CA THR A 400 30.72 -46.25 29.55
C THR A 400 29.78 -45.81 30.68
N ALA A 401 28.55 -45.41 30.35
CA ALA A 401 27.43 -45.38 31.29
C ALA A 401 26.15 -45.74 30.54
N GLU A 402 25.40 -46.63 31.17
CA GLU A 402 24.25 -47.35 30.65
C GLU A 402 23.13 -46.45 30.12
N SER A 403 22.58 -46.90 29.00
CA SER A 403 21.26 -46.57 28.50
C SER A 403 20.18 -46.92 29.53
N THR A 404 19.52 -45.91 30.07
CA THR A 404 18.13 -45.99 30.56
C THR A 404 17.46 -44.63 30.40
N ASP A 405 16.16 -44.71 30.10
CA ASP A 405 15.14 -43.67 30.17
C ASP A 405 15.06 -42.60 29.07
N THR A 406 14.20 -42.92 28.09
CA THR A 406 13.09 -42.07 27.60
C THR A 406 13.12 -40.61 28.02
N ASP A 407 13.64 -39.77 27.13
CA ASP A 407 13.34 -38.33 27.14
C ASP A 407 11.86 -38.15 26.79
N THR A 408 11.06 -38.12 27.85
CA THR A 408 9.69 -37.65 27.84
C THR A 408 9.71 -36.19 27.40
N VAL A 409 9.41 -35.93 26.13
CA VAL A 409 9.11 -34.59 25.63
C VAL A 409 8.02 -34.04 26.56
N PRO A 410 8.24 -32.94 27.29
CA PRO A 410 7.20 -32.41 28.17
C PRO A 410 5.99 -32.07 27.30
N ASP A 411 4.84 -32.65 27.64
CA ASP A 411 3.51 -32.43 27.06
C ASP A 411 3.18 -30.93 27.10
N LYS A 412 3.66 -30.20 26.09
CA LYS A 412 3.24 -28.82 25.87
C LYS A 412 1.87 -28.90 25.20
N PRO A 413 0.80 -28.35 25.81
CA PRO A 413 -0.53 -28.40 25.23
C PRO A 413 -0.51 -27.70 23.88
N VAL A 414 -1.03 -28.38 22.84
CA VAL A 414 -1.07 -27.83 21.49
C VAL A 414 -2.35 -27.02 21.33
N LEU A 415 -2.22 -25.78 20.85
CA LEU A 415 -3.36 -24.91 20.59
C LEU A 415 -3.97 -25.22 19.22
N LEU A 416 -5.24 -25.61 19.22
CA LEU A 416 -6.06 -25.77 18.01
C LEU A 416 -6.77 -24.46 17.69
N TRP A 417 -6.58 -23.94 16.49
CA TRP A 417 -7.11 -22.65 16.04
C TRP A 417 -8.26 -22.82 15.06
N CYS A 418 -9.35 -22.06 15.23
CA CYS A 418 -10.43 -21.99 14.25
C CYS A 418 -10.83 -20.54 13.94
N TYR A 419 -11.34 -20.31 12.73
CA TYR A 419 -11.87 -19.00 12.34
C TYR A 419 -13.30 -18.84 12.87
N GLN A 420 -13.54 -17.84 13.73
CA GLN A 420 -14.88 -17.52 14.17
C GLN A 420 -15.39 -16.31 13.39
N ALA A 421 -15.97 -16.54 12.21
CA ALA A 421 -16.88 -15.56 11.64
C ALA A 421 -17.95 -15.30 12.70
N ARG A 422 -18.06 -14.06 13.21
CA ARG A 422 -19.07 -13.68 14.23
C ARG A 422 -20.41 -14.33 13.89
N GLN A 423 -20.75 -15.43 14.56
CA GLN A 423 -22.09 -15.99 14.57
C GLN A 423 -22.96 -15.11 15.47
N ASN A 424 -23.09 -13.83 15.15
CA ASN A 424 -24.14 -12.97 15.68
C ASN A 424 -25.28 -12.93 14.65
N ALA A 425 -25.86 -14.09 14.33
CA ALA A 425 -27.08 -14.14 13.51
C ALA A 425 -27.86 -15.47 13.60
N SER A 426 -27.84 -16.20 14.71
CA SER A 426 -28.83 -17.28 14.90
C SER A 426 -28.77 -17.89 16.29
N HIS A 427 -29.18 -17.20 17.36
CA HIS A 427 -29.70 -17.82 18.60
C HIS A 427 -30.56 -16.80 19.36
N THR A 428 -31.54 -16.20 18.68
CA THR A 428 -32.75 -15.64 19.33
C THR A 428 -33.98 -16.20 18.63
N ARG A 429 -34.07 -17.53 18.57
CA ARG A 429 -35.36 -18.21 18.35
C ARG A 429 -36.18 -18.00 19.64
N LYS A 430 -36.88 -16.85 19.71
CA LYS A 430 -37.96 -16.64 20.69
C LYS A 430 -38.94 -17.81 20.56
N PRO A 431 -39.34 -18.47 21.66
CA PRO A 431 -40.33 -19.54 21.59
C PRO A 431 -41.67 -18.92 21.19
N ARG A 432 -42.24 -19.42 20.09
CA ARG A 432 -43.58 -19.08 19.62
C ARG A 432 -44.59 -19.56 20.67
N ARG A 433 -45.07 -18.67 21.54
CA ARG A 433 -46.28 -18.91 22.33
C ARG A 433 -47.48 -18.73 21.41
N SER A 434 -48.11 -19.86 21.10
CA SER A 434 -49.45 -19.97 20.54
C SER A 434 -50.45 -19.21 21.42
N ALA A 435 -51.26 -18.34 20.82
CA ALA A 435 -52.45 -17.78 21.47
C ALA A 435 -53.58 -17.75 20.46
N HIS A 436 -54.48 -18.70 20.65
CA HIS A 436 -55.78 -18.84 20.01
C HIS A 436 -56.69 -17.68 20.44
N ASN A 437 -57.29 -17.03 19.45
CA ASN A 437 -58.65 -16.51 19.38
C ASN A 437 -59.42 -16.29 20.70
N ARG A 438 -59.84 -15.03 20.95
CA ARG A 438 -61.19 -14.76 21.45
C ARG A 438 -61.68 -13.34 21.15
N ASN A 439 -62.85 -13.35 20.52
CA ASN A 439 -63.71 -12.25 20.12
C ASN A 439 -64.28 -11.45 21.31
N ALA A 440 -64.73 -10.23 20.98
CA ALA A 440 -65.92 -9.53 21.48
C ALA A 440 -65.80 -8.41 22.54
N LYS A 441 -66.38 -7.27 22.10
CA LYS A 441 -67.16 -6.24 22.80
C LYS A 441 -66.44 -5.10 23.54
N ALA A 442 -66.51 -3.94 22.88
CA ALA A 442 -66.53 -2.61 23.49
C ALA A 442 -67.75 -2.42 24.40
N PRO A 443 -67.68 -1.43 25.32
CA PRO A 443 -68.73 -0.42 25.34
C PRO A 443 -68.20 1.02 25.47
N GLN A 444 -68.97 1.95 24.88
CA GLN A 444 -68.86 3.39 25.06
C GLN A 444 -69.29 3.83 26.47
N GLY A 445 -68.64 4.89 26.98
CA GLY A 445 -69.11 5.67 28.13
C GLY A 445 -68.61 7.12 28.03
N LYS A 446 -69.53 8.08 28.10
CA LYS A 446 -69.40 9.52 27.82
C LYS A 446 -69.16 10.36 29.10
N ARG A 447 -68.61 11.58 28.91
CA ARG A 447 -68.77 12.85 29.70
C ARG A 447 -67.98 12.89 31.04
N ASN A 448 -67.44 13.99 31.59
CA ASN A 448 -67.48 15.47 31.41
C ASN A 448 -66.19 16.04 32.10
N LEU A 449 -65.50 17.07 31.57
CA LEU A 449 -65.61 18.53 31.83
C LEU A 449 -65.02 19.05 33.18
N GLN A 450 -63.90 19.79 33.11
CA GLN A 450 -63.46 20.97 33.92
C GLN A 450 -61.96 21.21 33.58
N ASP A 451 -61.54 22.23 32.84
CA ASP A 451 -61.61 23.69 33.03
C ASP A 451 -60.73 24.20 34.19
N THR A 452 -59.49 24.61 33.87
CA THR A 452 -58.79 25.73 34.51
C THR A 452 -57.81 26.39 33.55
N ARG A 453 -57.79 27.70 33.64
CA ARG A 453 -57.32 28.75 32.73
C ARG A 453 -56.13 29.49 33.36
N ALA A 454 -55.12 29.84 32.58
CA ALA A 454 -54.20 30.99 32.77
C ALA A 454 -53.25 31.06 31.55
N GLU A 455 -53.49 31.96 30.58
CA GLU A 455 -52.86 33.29 30.45
C GLU A 455 -51.33 33.26 30.32
N ASN A 456 -50.76 33.52 29.13
CA ASN A 456 -50.34 34.88 28.76
C ASN A 456 -49.93 35.01 27.27
N GLN A 457 -50.06 36.25 26.80
CA GLN A 457 -50.04 36.89 25.48
C GLN A 457 -48.66 36.84 24.77
N GLY A 458 -48.45 37.06 23.46
CA GLY A 458 -49.31 37.43 22.33
C GLY A 458 -48.47 37.99 21.14
N ARG A 459 -49.15 38.22 19.99
CA ARG A 459 -48.74 38.87 18.71
C ARG A 459 -47.96 38.01 17.69
N HIS A 460 -48.25 37.97 16.39
CA HIS A 460 -49.23 38.62 15.50
C HIS A 460 -49.35 37.79 14.20
N ARG A 461 -50.54 37.74 13.58
CA ARG A 461 -50.85 37.30 12.20
C ARG A 461 -51.34 38.54 11.42
N PRO A 462 -51.47 38.59 10.07
CA PRO A 462 -52.09 37.57 9.18
C PRO A 462 -51.34 37.43 7.81
N ASN A 463 -51.70 36.67 6.76
CA ASN A 463 -52.97 36.16 6.22
C ASN A 463 -52.70 35.15 5.07
N LYS A 464 -53.78 34.54 4.54
CA LYS A 464 -53.98 33.65 3.35
C LYS A 464 -53.83 32.15 3.61
N LYS A 465 -54.93 31.39 3.78
CA LYS A 465 -56.04 30.97 2.89
C LYS A 465 -55.69 29.74 2.02
N HIS A 466 -56.36 28.62 2.36
CA HIS A 466 -56.82 27.45 1.58
C HIS A 466 -55.80 26.75 0.64
N HIS A 467 -55.62 25.42 0.63
CA HIS A 467 -56.66 24.42 0.40
C HIS A 467 -56.20 23.00 0.83
N SER A 468 -57.20 22.18 1.14
CA SER A 468 -57.20 20.72 1.37
C SER A 468 -56.26 19.87 0.51
N ASN A 469 -55.52 18.95 1.15
CA ASN A 469 -54.82 17.86 0.46
C ASN A 469 -55.50 16.52 0.80
N ARG A 470 -56.15 15.90 -0.19
CA ARG A 470 -56.51 14.47 -0.22
C ARG A 470 -55.47 13.76 -1.11
N PRO A 471 -55.10 12.51 -0.81
CA PRO A 471 -54.05 11.81 -1.56
C PRO A 471 -54.63 11.24 -2.86
N PHE A 472 -53.96 11.49 -3.98
CA PHE A 472 -54.26 10.84 -5.26
C PHE A 472 -53.05 10.02 -5.72
N GLU A 473 -53.30 8.72 -5.80
CA GLU A 473 -52.46 7.67 -6.34
C GLU A 473 -52.25 7.90 -7.85
N ARG A 474 -50.99 7.92 -8.34
CA ARG A 474 -50.69 7.84 -9.78
C ARG A 474 -49.48 6.97 -10.06
N LYS A 475 -49.75 5.86 -10.74
CA LYS A 475 -48.80 5.05 -11.52
C LYS A 475 -48.13 5.93 -12.58
N HIS A 476 -46.81 5.84 -12.71
CA HIS A 476 -46.09 6.30 -13.90
C HIS A 476 -45.29 5.15 -14.52
N THR A 477 -45.85 4.60 -15.59
CA THR A 477 -45.12 3.98 -16.70
C THR A 477 -44.49 5.08 -17.54
N ASN A 478 -43.23 4.94 -17.97
CA ASN A 478 -42.76 5.58 -19.20
C ASN A 478 -41.58 4.82 -19.81
N LYS A 479 -41.88 4.08 -20.89
CA LYS A 479 -40.93 3.71 -21.95
C LYS A 479 -40.61 4.98 -22.76
N ARG A 480 -39.34 5.27 -23.00
CA ARG A 480 -38.94 6.23 -24.04
C ARG A 480 -38.84 5.50 -25.39
N PRO A 481 -39.31 6.09 -26.50
CA PRO A 481 -39.05 5.55 -27.83
C PRO A 481 -37.61 5.86 -28.27
N GLU A 482 -36.94 4.88 -28.88
CA GLU A 482 -35.63 5.03 -29.51
C GLU A 482 -35.75 5.86 -30.80
N LYS A 483 -34.78 6.75 -31.05
CA LYS A 483 -34.72 7.53 -32.29
C LYS A 483 -34.21 6.64 -33.44
N PRO A 484 -34.77 6.73 -34.66
CA PRO A 484 -34.26 6.01 -35.82
C PRO A 484 -32.86 6.52 -36.22
N ILE A 485 -32.01 5.59 -36.65
CA ILE A 485 -30.63 5.84 -37.10
C ILE A 485 -30.64 6.60 -38.43
N ASP A 486 -29.84 7.66 -38.50
CA ASP A 486 -29.69 8.50 -39.69
C ASP A 486 -29.06 7.71 -40.85
N PRO A 487 -29.70 7.65 -42.04
CA PRO A 487 -29.25 6.84 -43.17
C PRO A 487 -27.91 7.30 -43.78
N ASP A 488 -27.46 8.54 -43.53
CA ASP A 488 -26.17 9.03 -44.05
C ASP A 488 -24.99 8.86 -43.09
N SER A 489 -25.26 8.37 -41.87
CA SER A 489 -24.22 7.99 -40.92
C SER A 489 -23.42 6.77 -41.41
N PRO A 490 -22.11 6.70 -41.14
CA PRO A 490 -21.28 5.53 -41.50
C PRO A 490 -21.85 4.20 -41.01
N PHE A 491 -22.62 4.20 -39.91
CA PHE A 491 -23.32 3.01 -39.40
C PHE A 491 -24.62 2.66 -40.17
N GLY A 492 -25.33 3.65 -40.71
CA GLY A 492 -26.51 3.44 -41.57
C GLY A 492 -26.13 2.82 -42.92
N LYS A 493 -24.98 3.22 -43.48
CA LYS A 493 -24.41 2.64 -44.71
C LYS A 493 -23.99 1.18 -44.52
N LEU A 494 -23.41 0.83 -43.37
CA LEU A 494 -23.09 -0.56 -43.03
C LEU A 494 -24.33 -1.42 -42.81
N ALA A 495 -25.36 -0.90 -42.14
CA ALA A 495 -26.62 -1.62 -41.95
C ALA A 495 -27.31 -1.94 -43.29
N SER A 496 -27.30 -0.97 -44.22
CA SER A 496 -27.85 -1.13 -45.58
C SER A 496 -27.08 -2.17 -46.41
N LEU A 497 -25.77 -2.31 -46.18
CA LEU A 497 -24.90 -3.28 -46.84
C LEU A 497 -25.10 -4.69 -46.26
N LEU A 498 -25.32 -4.77 -44.95
CA LEU A 498 -25.66 -6.00 -44.23
C LEU A 498 -27.02 -6.58 -44.63
N GLU A 499 -28.02 -5.73 -44.90
CA GLU A 499 -29.31 -6.18 -45.43
C GLU A 499 -29.21 -6.67 -46.89
N LYS A 500 -28.37 -6.05 -47.71
CA LYS A 500 -28.15 -6.50 -49.11
C LYS A 500 -27.43 -7.85 -49.20
N MET A 501 -26.61 -8.22 -48.22
CA MET A 501 -25.94 -9.53 -48.17
C MET A 501 -26.83 -10.66 -47.63
N LYS A 502 -28.00 -10.34 -47.07
CA LYS A 502 -28.98 -11.33 -46.57
C LYS A 502 -30.07 -11.69 -47.57
N LYS A 503 -30.04 -11.12 -48.78
CA LYS A 503 -31.04 -11.37 -49.84
C LYS A 503 -30.49 -12.26 -50.93
#